data_AF-A0A2R7M1H8-F1
#
_entry.id   AF-A0A2R7M1H8-F1
#
_cell.length_a   1.000
_cell.length_b   1.000
_cell.length_c   1.000
_cell.angle_alpha   90.00
_cell.angle_beta   90.00
_cell.angle_gamma   90.00
#
_symmetry.space_group_name_H-M   'P 1'
#
loop_
_entity.id
_entity.type
_entity.pdbx_description
1 polymer ?
#
loop_
_entity_poly.entity_id
_entity_poly.type
_entity_poly.pdbx_seq_one_letter_code
_entity_poly.pdbx_strand_id
1 'polypeptide(L)'
;MNRIKFIPALSIAIILLFAACSKDDYKLGGENVDPFVRFNFMTKSDNIPLEYPAVNANLIPRNSFENTAVKTLKIPVALTSFSLKNAVTVNFSATTTGATDSYSLNPKTTLTFEGSKLTDTVFVSFDKRWTQNQSITLKLENASDPNIHIGNRNTEATNDTFKIDLGTISTNYTFPISKIDIKGVKGEVINFKVNFPNGFFPSEVDKLEMFQFLNGFDYELTHDDYGTNRSSINYHLKLLEDLQNDDVYYESSLTLVNTAIYPATGNKILQIVKPIKSARDVKANPASKFYDLTNQFYLTYGENWFDKSGTCAWQAFNAFTFPVVVTKDNPNAILYSDKGTTNPNDDIYHDAFKIGFNVVSGTSTTNSFNLKRWFTNESTAAANSPGFNITSAL
;
A
#
# COMPACT_ATOMS: atom_id res chain seq x y z
N MET A 1 -76.36 24.01 -6.62
CA MET A 1 -75.92 23.84 -8.02
C MET A 1 -74.43 23.52 -8.04
N ASN A 2 -74.15 22.30 -8.49
CA ASN A 2 -72.92 21.79 -9.13
C ASN A 2 -71.54 22.20 -8.63
N ARG A 3 -70.93 21.22 -7.94
CA ARG A 3 -69.50 20.96 -7.95
C ARG A 3 -68.96 20.81 -9.39
N ILE A 4 -67.64 20.97 -9.49
CA ILE A 4 -66.73 20.52 -10.56
C ILE A 4 -66.58 21.53 -11.69
N LYS A 5 -65.34 22.03 -11.89
CA LYS A 5 -64.63 22.12 -13.20
C LYS A 5 -63.33 22.95 -13.23
N PHE A 6 -62.64 23.20 -12.11
CA PHE A 6 -61.32 23.88 -12.15
C PHE A 6 -60.11 23.06 -11.68
N ILE A 7 -60.27 21.74 -11.50
CA ILE A 7 -59.16 20.85 -11.07
C ILE A 7 -58.70 19.82 -12.14
N PRO A 8 -59.17 19.75 -13.40
CA PRO A 8 -58.59 18.78 -14.33
C PRO A 8 -57.33 19.29 -15.05
N ALA A 9 -57.13 20.60 -15.22
CA ALA A 9 -56.03 21.11 -16.04
C ALA A 9 -54.66 21.11 -15.32
N LEU A 10 -54.62 21.46 -14.03
CA LEU A 10 -53.37 21.54 -13.27
C LEU A 10 -52.83 20.14 -12.89
N SER A 11 -53.74 19.19 -12.60
CA SER A 11 -53.38 17.81 -12.29
C SER A 11 -52.87 17.06 -13.52
N ILE A 12 -53.38 17.36 -14.73
CA ILE A 12 -52.87 16.76 -15.98
C ILE A 12 -51.49 17.33 -16.35
N ALA A 13 -51.24 18.62 -16.12
CA ALA A 13 -49.93 19.23 -16.36
C ALA A 13 -48.84 18.70 -15.40
N ILE A 14 -49.17 18.46 -14.14
CA ILE A 14 -48.25 17.89 -13.14
C ILE A 14 -48.01 16.40 -13.41
N ILE A 15 -49.03 15.63 -13.82
CA ILE A 15 -48.85 14.23 -14.21
C ILE A 15 -48.05 14.09 -15.51
N LEU A 16 -48.14 15.02 -16.46
CA LEU A 16 -47.30 15.03 -17.66
C LEU A 16 -45.82 15.36 -17.37
N LEU A 17 -45.54 16.16 -16.33
CA LEU A 17 -44.17 16.41 -15.86
C LEU A 17 -43.55 15.21 -15.13
N PHE A 18 -44.37 14.36 -14.48
CA PHE A 18 -43.89 13.11 -13.86
C PHE A 18 -43.96 11.88 -14.78
N ALA A 19 -44.76 11.92 -15.86
CA ALA A 19 -44.81 10.88 -16.89
C ALA A 19 -43.74 11.08 -17.99
N ALA A 20 -43.12 12.26 -18.08
CA ALA A 20 -41.92 12.47 -18.89
C ALA A 20 -40.65 11.78 -18.31
N CYS A 21 -40.73 11.25 -17.09
CA CYS A 21 -39.69 10.42 -16.48
C CYS A 21 -40.18 8.98 -16.28
N SER A 22 -40.55 8.28 -17.34
CA SER A 22 -40.51 6.81 -17.35
C SER A 22 -40.65 6.27 -18.76
N LYS A 23 -39.53 6.23 -19.50
CA LYS A 23 -39.17 5.20 -20.51
C LYS A 23 -38.02 5.57 -21.45
N ASP A 24 -37.40 6.75 -21.32
CA ASP A 24 -36.22 7.09 -22.14
C ASP A 24 -34.86 6.70 -21.53
N ASP A 25 -34.79 6.41 -20.23
CA ASP A 25 -33.50 6.09 -19.58
C ASP A 25 -33.00 4.65 -19.76
N TYR A 26 -33.69 3.82 -20.56
CA TYR A 26 -33.26 2.44 -20.86
C TYR A 26 -32.75 2.24 -22.30
N LYS A 27 -32.50 3.33 -23.04
CA LYS A 27 -31.90 3.28 -24.40
C LYS A 27 -30.57 4.01 -24.55
N LEU A 28 -29.87 4.37 -23.46
CA LEU A 28 -28.49 4.85 -23.53
C LEU A 28 -27.46 3.70 -23.62
N GLY A 29 -27.81 2.61 -24.30
CA GLY A 29 -26.95 1.44 -24.45
C GLY A 29 -27.37 0.62 -25.67
N GLY A 30 -26.96 1.06 -26.86
CA GLY A 30 -27.22 0.30 -28.09
C GLY A 30 -27.21 1.08 -29.40
N GLU A 31 -26.97 2.38 -29.39
CA GLU A 31 -26.68 3.09 -30.64
C GLU A 31 -25.22 2.90 -31.04
N ASN A 32 -24.98 2.89 -32.35
CA ASN A 32 -23.66 2.79 -32.99
C ASN A 32 -22.77 3.93 -32.47
N VAL A 33 -22.06 3.73 -31.36
CA VAL A 33 -21.07 4.69 -30.90
C VAL A 33 -19.92 4.62 -31.89
N ASP A 34 -19.74 5.67 -32.69
CA ASP A 34 -18.65 5.73 -33.65
C ASP A 34 -17.33 5.54 -32.91
N PRO A 35 -16.59 4.45 -33.19
CA PRO A 35 -15.53 4.00 -32.30
C PRO A 35 -14.37 5.00 -32.25
N PHE A 36 -13.74 5.09 -31.08
CA PHE A 36 -12.63 6.02 -30.87
C PHE A 36 -11.67 5.56 -29.77
N VAL A 37 -10.40 5.95 -29.91
CA VAL A 37 -9.32 5.59 -29.00
C VAL A 37 -8.70 6.83 -28.37
N ARG A 38 -8.41 6.77 -27.07
CA ARG A 38 -7.88 7.91 -26.30
C ARG A 38 -7.01 7.48 -25.14
N PHE A 39 -6.13 8.37 -24.68
CA PHE A 39 -5.53 8.23 -23.36
C PHE A 39 -6.63 8.33 -22.29
N ASN A 40 -6.57 7.43 -21.31
CA ASN A 40 -7.59 7.28 -20.27
C ASN A 40 -6.97 7.37 -18.87
N PHE A 41 -5.94 8.21 -18.72
CA PHE A 41 -5.21 8.35 -17.46
C PHE A 41 -6.06 9.09 -16.43
N MET A 42 -6.25 8.48 -15.26
CA MET A 42 -7.06 9.04 -14.18
C MET A 42 -6.24 9.08 -12.89
N THR A 43 -6.52 10.03 -12.03
CA THR A 43 -5.95 10.11 -10.68
C THR A 43 -7.06 10.13 -9.65
N LYS A 44 -6.78 9.59 -8.46
CA LYS A 44 -7.63 9.74 -7.28
C LYS A 44 -7.59 11.18 -6.75
N SER A 45 -8.38 11.46 -5.71
CA SER A 45 -8.47 12.77 -5.07
C SER A 45 -7.14 13.26 -4.46
N ASP A 46 -6.24 12.35 -4.12
CA ASP A 46 -4.88 12.60 -3.62
C ASP A 46 -3.82 12.72 -4.74
N ASN A 47 -4.26 12.85 -6.01
CA ASN A 47 -3.41 12.91 -7.19
C ASN A 47 -2.58 11.64 -7.45
N ILE A 48 -2.87 10.53 -6.77
CA ILE A 48 -2.24 9.24 -7.06
C ILE A 48 -2.88 8.63 -8.33
N PRO A 49 -2.08 8.14 -9.29
CA PRO A 49 -2.60 7.45 -10.47
C PRO A 49 -3.54 6.30 -10.11
N LEU A 50 -4.67 6.20 -10.80
CA LEU A 50 -5.54 5.04 -10.71
C LEU A 50 -4.93 3.90 -11.54
N GLU A 51 -4.37 2.90 -10.87
CA GLU A 51 -3.75 1.77 -11.56
C GLU A 51 -4.78 0.81 -12.16
N TYR A 52 -4.61 0.49 -13.44
CA TYR A 52 -5.34 -0.62 -14.10
C TYR A 52 -5.14 -1.93 -13.31
N PRO A 53 -6.17 -2.79 -13.18
CA PRO A 53 -7.49 -2.76 -13.83
C PRO A 53 -8.58 -1.98 -13.09
N ALA A 54 -8.24 -1.17 -12.08
CA ALA A 54 -9.26 -0.41 -11.36
C ALA A 54 -9.95 0.61 -12.30
N VAL A 55 -11.28 0.57 -12.34
CA VAL A 55 -12.12 1.47 -13.14
C VAL A 55 -12.96 2.32 -12.19
N ASN A 56 -13.04 3.62 -12.45
CA ASN A 56 -13.94 4.51 -11.74
C ASN A 56 -14.62 5.44 -12.75
N ALA A 57 -15.92 5.23 -12.97
CA ALA A 57 -16.70 5.99 -13.94
C ALA A 57 -16.91 7.47 -13.56
N ASN A 58 -16.67 7.84 -12.29
CA ASN A 58 -16.81 9.21 -11.81
C ASN A 58 -15.53 10.05 -11.98
N LEU A 59 -14.42 9.43 -12.38
CA LEU A 59 -13.16 10.16 -12.64
C LEU A 59 -13.08 10.56 -14.10
N ILE A 60 -12.60 11.79 -14.32
CA ILE A 60 -12.40 12.34 -15.66
C ILE A 60 -10.95 12.08 -16.09
N PRO A 61 -10.73 11.56 -17.31
CA PRO A 61 -9.37 11.39 -17.84
C PRO A 61 -8.63 12.73 -17.96
N ARG A 62 -7.34 12.70 -17.62
CA ARG A 62 -6.43 13.84 -17.75
C ARG A 62 -5.58 13.71 -18.99
N ASN A 63 -5.24 14.84 -19.60
CA ASN A 63 -4.30 14.95 -20.72
C ASN A 63 -2.87 15.28 -20.27
N SER A 64 -2.67 15.54 -18.97
CA SER A 64 -1.37 15.84 -18.39
C SER A 64 -1.24 15.30 -16.96
N PHE A 65 -0.01 15.01 -16.55
CA PHE A 65 0.33 14.57 -15.20
C PHE A 65 1.75 14.99 -14.84
N GLU A 66 1.90 15.63 -13.67
CA GLU A 66 3.22 15.89 -13.10
C GLU A 66 3.72 14.65 -12.35
N ASN A 67 4.82 14.09 -12.82
CA ASN A 67 5.46 12.91 -12.25
C ASN A 67 6.71 13.29 -11.45
N THR A 68 6.74 12.91 -10.17
CA THR A 68 7.86 13.12 -9.25
C THR A 68 8.49 11.80 -8.76
N ALA A 69 7.91 10.67 -9.15
CA ALA A 69 8.33 9.33 -8.76
C ALA A 69 9.03 8.60 -9.91
N VAL A 70 10.08 7.84 -9.58
CA VAL A 70 10.90 7.05 -10.52
C VAL A 70 10.25 5.69 -10.86
N LYS A 71 9.13 5.36 -10.21
CA LYS A 71 8.36 4.17 -10.54
C LYS A 71 7.82 4.22 -11.97
N THR A 72 7.68 3.05 -12.59
CA THR A 72 7.04 2.94 -13.90
C THR A 72 5.65 3.56 -13.87
N LEU A 73 5.44 4.56 -14.72
CA LEU A 73 4.14 5.21 -14.89
C LEU A 73 3.32 4.40 -15.89
N LYS A 74 2.13 3.98 -15.48
CA LYS A 74 1.19 3.22 -16.31
C LYS A 74 0.18 4.20 -16.92
N ILE A 75 0.15 4.29 -18.25
CA ILE A 75 -0.72 5.21 -18.98
C ILE A 75 -1.72 4.37 -19.77
N PRO A 76 -2.94 4.16 -19.24
CA PRO A 76 -3.95 3.39 -19.93
C PRO A 76 -4.47 4.15 -21.15
N VAL A 77 -4.71 3.40 -22.23
CA VAL A 77 -5.36 3.85 -23.46
C VAL A 77 -6.60 3.00 -23.66
N ALA A 78 -7.74 3.65 -23.82
CA ALA A 78 -9.03 2.98 -23.93
C ALA A 78 -9.60 3.14 -25.34
N LEU A 79 -10.08 2.03 -25.88
CA LEU A 79 -10.88 1.99 -27.11
C LEU A 79 -12.36 1.87 -26.72
N THR A 80 -13.15 2.85 -27.10
CA THR A 80 -14.61 2.76 -27.01
C THR A 80 -15.14 2.24 -28.35
N SER A 81 -15.77 1.08 -28.32
CA SER A 81 -16.44 0.46 -29.47
C SER A 81 -17.57 -0.43 -28.97
N PHE A 82 -18.65 -0.52 -29.75
CA PHE A 82 -19.75 -1.46 -29.49
C PHE A 82 -19.36 -2.91 -29.78
N SER A 83 -18.59 -3.13 -30.85
CA SER A 83 -18.04 -4.45 -31.19
C SER A 83 -16.77 -4.30 -32.00
N LEU A 84 -15.77 -5.15 -31.73
CA LEU A 84 -14.58 -5.27 -32.57
C LEU A 84 -14.71 -6.52 -33.42
N LYS A 85 -14.83 -6.34 -34.75
CA LYS A 85 -14.86 -7.46 -35.70
C LYS A 85 -13.52 -8.16 -35.79
N ASN A 86 -12.43 -7.40 -35.69
CA ASN A 86 -11.04 -7.85 -35.74
C ASN A 86 -10.21 -7.12 -34.68
N ALA A 87 -9.03 -7.64 -34.37
CA ALA A 87 -8.05 -6.94 -33.56
C ALA A 87 -7.68 -5.60 -34.21
N VAL A 88 -7.53 -4.56 -33.39
CA VAL A 88 -7.18 -3.21 -33.81
C VAL A 88 -5.83 -2.86 -33.23
N THR A 89 -4.93 -2.39 -34.09
CA THR A 89 -3.65 -1.82 -33.66
C THR A 89 -3.71 -0.31 -33.76
N VAL A 90 -3.23 0.37 -32.72
CA VAL A 90 -3.11 1.83 -32.70
C VAL A 90 -1.65 2.20 -32.55
N ASN A 91 -1.15 3.01 -33.48
CA ASN A 91 0.20 3.55 -33.45
C ASN A 91 0.24 4.82 -32.59
N PHE A 92 1.30 4.96 -31.82
CA PHE A 92 1.58 6.15 -31.05
C PHE A 92 3.04 6.54 -31.16
N SER A 93 3.32 7.83 -30.95
CA SER A 93 4.65 8.40 -30.91
C SER A 93 4.95 8.99 -29.54
N ALA A 94 6.24 9.21 -29.28
CA ALA A 94 6.70 9.88 -28.08
C ALA A 94 7.78 10.89 -28.44
N THR A 95 7.68 12.07 -27.83
CA THR A 95 8.71 13.11 -27.91
C THR A 95 9.09 13.54 -26.50
N THR A 96 10.32 14.03 -26.33
CA THR A 96 10.80 14.53 -25.04
C THR A 96 11.54 15.85 -25.22
N THR A 97 11.44 16.74 -24.24
CA THR A 97 12.27 17.95 -24.15
C THR A 97 13.60 17.68 -23.42
N GLY A 98 13.74 16.51 -22.79
CA GLY A 98 14.96 16.05 -22.13
C GLY A 98 15.81 15.12 -23.00
N ALA A 99 16.70 14.36 -22.36
CA ALA A 99 17.53 13.38 -23.05
C ALA A 99 16.68 12.17 -23.49
N THR A 100 16.83 11.71 -24.73
CA THR A 100 16.02 10.62 -25.30
C THR A 100 16.29 9.25 -24.68
N ASP A 101 17.39 9.09 -23.96
CA ASP A 101 17.80 7.87 -23.26
C ASP A 101 17.50 7.91 -21.74
N SER A 102 16.71 8.90 -21.30
CA SER A 102 16.29 9.04 -19.89
C SER A 102 15.09 8.16 -19.53
N TYR A 103 14.34 7.69 -20.52
CA TYR A 103 13.17 6.85 -20.32
C TYR A 103 13.04 5.81 -21.44
N SER A 104 12.29 4.76 -21.16
CA SER A 104 11.91 3.72 -22.10
C SER A 104 10.41 3.47 -22.06
N LEU A 105 9.89 3.04 -23.22
CA LEU A 105 8.47 2.75 -23.42
C LEU A 105 8.27 1.27 -23.70
N ASN A 106 7.25 0.71 -23.07
CA ASN A 106 6.74 -0.62 -23.40
C ASN A 106 5.19 -0.56 -23.45
N PRO A 107 4.54 -0.95 -24.55
CA PRO A 107 5.11 -1.21 -25.87
C PRO A 107 5.83 0.03 -26.43
N LYS A 108 6.68 -0.14 -27.45
CA LYS A 108 7.47 0.98 -27.99
C LYS A 108 6.66 1.97 -28.82
N THR A 109 5.74 1.47 -29.66
CA THR A 109 5.02 2.29 -30.65
C THR A 109 3.60 1.84 -30.94
N THR A 110 3.18 0.66 -30.50
CA THR A 110 1.90 0.04 -30.91
C THR A 110 1.12 -0.48 -29.72
N LEU A 111 -0.18 -0.20 -29.69
CA LEU A 111 -1.14 -0.72 -28.73
C LEU A 111 -2.11 -1.66 -29.44
N THR A 112 -2.57 -2.71 -28.76
CA THR A 112 -3.42 -3.75 -29.35
C THR A 112 -4.70 -3.95 -28.55
N PHE A 113 -5.82 -3.85 -29.25
CA PHE A 113 -7.16 -3.99 -28.73
C PHE A 113 -7.88 -5.16 -29.42
N GLU A 114 -8.59 -5.95 -28.62
CA GLU A 114 -9.27 -7.17 -29.07
C GLU A 114 -10.63 -7.28 -28.37
N GLY A 115 -11.51 -8.17 -28.85
CA GLY A 115 -12.94 -8.19 -28.49
C GLY A 115 -13.26 -7.93 -27.01
N SER A 116 -12.59 -8.61 -26.08
CA SER A 116 -12.74 -8.39 -24.62
C SER A 116 -11.67 -7.48 -24.01
N LYS A 117 -10.59 -7.15 -24.73
CA LYS A 117 -9.49 -6.27 -24.30
C LYS A 117 -9.62 -4.90 -24.97
N LEU A 118 -10.47 -4.04 -24.42
CA LEU A 118 -10.69 -2.66 -24.87
C LEU A 118 -9.77 -1.63 -24.20
N THR A 119 -8.81 -2.07 -23.40
CA THR A 119 -7.82 -1.20 -22.76
C THR A 119 -6.45 -1.83 -22.90
N ASP A 120 -5.49 -1.02 -23.31
CA ASP A 120 -4.08 -1.37 -23.31
C ASP A 120 -3.29 -0.29 -22.54
N THR A 121 -2.03 -0.53 -22.21
CA THR A 121 -1.25 0.38 -21.35
C THR A 121 0.12 0.68 -21.94
N VAL A 122 0.46 1.96 -22.01
CA VAL A 122 1.84 2.41 -22.22
C VAL A 122 2.53 2.48 -20.86
N PHE A 123 3.56 1.68 -20.67
CA PHE A 123 4.44 1.70 -19.51
C PHE A 123 5.63 2.61 -19.80
N VAL A 124 5.78 3.66 -19.00
CA VAL A 124 6.90 4.60 -19.07
C VAL A 124 7.84 4.29 -17.91
N SER A 125 9.02 3.77 -18.23
CA SER A 125 10.08 3.47 -17.26
C SER A 125 11.15 4.55 -17.32
N PHE A 126 11.64 4.99 -16.16
CA PHE A 126 12.68 6.02 -16.07
C PHE A 126 14.02 5.36 -15.80
N ASP A 127 14.94 5.48 -16.75
CA ASP A 127 16.23 4.78 -16.74
C ASP A 127 17.35 5.65 -16.16
N LYS A 128 17.16 6.98 -16.17
CA LYS A 128 18.09 7.96 -15.59
C LYS A 128 17.37 9.05 -14.84
N ARG A 129 18.08 9.67 -13.90
CA ARG A 129 17.63 10.85 -13.16
C ARG A 129 17.41 12.01 -14.15
N TRP A 130 16.18 12.49 -14.24
CA TRP A 130 15.84 13.66 -15.05
C TRP A 130 16.07 14.96 -14.26
N THR A 131 16.18 16.06 -14.99
CA THR A 131 16.18 17.41 -14.42
C THR A 131 14.77 17.98 -14.45
N GLN A 132 14.45 18.89 -13.52
CA GLN A 132 13.17 19.58 -13.51
C GLN A 132 12.91 20.31 -14.85
N ASN A 133 11.63 20.45 -15.21
CA ASN A 133 11.13 21.12 -16.42
C ASN A 133 11.34 20.34 -17.74
N GLN A 134 11.72 19.07 -17.65
CA GLN A 134 11.63 18.16 -18.78
C GLN A 134 10.19 17.63 -18.91
N SER A 135 9.80 17.18 -20.10
CA SER A 135 8.50 16.55 -20.31
C SER A 135 8.56 15.49 -21.40
N ILE A 136 7.74 14.46 -21.25
CA ILE A 136 7.51 13.44 -22.27
C ILE A 136 6.09 13.62 -22.80
N THR A 137 5.92 13.73 -24.11
CA THR A 137 4.62 13.86 -24.76
C THR A 137 4.36 12.63 -25.61
N LEU A 138 3.30 11.90 -25.27
CA LEU A 138 2.78 10.77 -26.03
C LEU A 138 1.64 11.25 -26.93
N LYS A 139 1.60 10.77 -28.17
CA LYS A 139 0.55 11.12 -29.12
C LYS A 139 0.05 9.89 -29.87
N LEU A 140 -1.26 9.69 -29.91
CA LEU A 140 -1.90 8.70 -30.76
C LEU A 140 -1.89 9.20 -32.21
N GLU A 141 -1.43 8.36 -33.14
CA GLU A 141 -1.21 8.78 -34.54
C GLU A 141 -2.28 8.23 -35.49
N ASN A 142 -2.49 6.92 -35.50
CA ASN A 142 -3.45 6.27 -36.39
C ASN A 142 -3.87 4.89 -35.86
N ALA A 143 -5.01 4.41 -36.35
CA ALA A 143 -5.54 3.09 -36.09
C ALA A 143 -5.52 2.24 -37.38
N SER A 144 -5.37 0.92 -37.23
CA SER A 144 -5.41 -0.01 -38.36
C SER A 144 -6.79 -0.09 -39.02
N ASP A 145 -7.86 0.19 -38.27
CA ASP A 145 -9.21 0.33 -38.81
C ASP A 145 -9.52 1.84 -39.01
N PRO A 146 -9.74 2.30 -40.25
CA PRO A 146 -9.99 3.71 -40.54
C PRO A 146 -11.31 4.24 -39.96
N ASN A 147 -12.22 3.37 -39.51
CA ASN A 147 -13.45 3.79 -38.86
C ASN A 147 -13.21 4.23 -37.40
N ILE A 148 -12.09 3.85 -36.81
CA ILE A 148 -11.74 4.20 -35.43
C ILE A 148 -11.07 5.55 -35.42
N HIS A 149 -11.70 6.50 -34.76
CA HIS A 149 -11.16 7.86 -34.68
C HIS A 149 -10.16 8.00 -33.53
N ILE A 150 -9.17 8.85 -33.75
CA ILE A 150 -8.19 9.21 -32.74
C ILE A 150 -8.74 10.33 -31.87
N GLY A 151 -8.66 10.15 -30.55
CA GLY A 151 -9.20 11.07 -29.57
C GLY A 151 -10.70 10.92 -29.31
N ASN A 152 -11.16 11.56 -28.24
CA ASN A 152 -12.57 11.77 -27.93
C ASN A 152 -13.30 12.48 -29.07
N ARG A 153 -14.60 12.19 -29.17
CA ARG A 153 -15.51 12.92 -30.04
C ARG A 153 -15.81 14.33 -29.57
N ASN A 154 -15.76 14.55 -28.25
CA ASN A 154 -15.83 15.89 -27.70
C ASN A 154 -14.49 16.60 -27.97
N THR A 155 -14.56 17.71 -28.72
CA THR A 155 -13.40 18.51 -29.10
C THR A 155 -12.81 19.32 -27.95
N GLU A 156 -13.54 19.49 -26.84
CA GLU A 156 -13.03 20.19 -25.64
C GLU A 156 -11.94 19.41 -24.91
N ALA A 157 -11.94 18.07 -25.02
CA ALA A 157 -10.97 17.20 -24.37
C ALA A 157 -10.65 16.00 -25.26
N THR A 158 -9.93 16.23 -26.37
CA THR A 158 -9.60 15.20 -27.36
C THR A 158 -8.84 14.01 -26.76
N ASN A 159 -7.94 14.22 -25.79
CA ASN A 159 -7.18 13.14 -25.13
C ASN A 159 -6.46 12.18 -26.10
N ASP A 160 -6.10 12.69 -27.27
CA ASP A 160 -5.23 12.04 -28.27
C ASP A 160 -3.74 12.27 -27.96
N THR A 161 -3.44 13.25 -27.11
CA THR A 161 -2.12 13.56 -26.59
C THR A 161 -2.11 13.46 -25.06
N PHE A 162 -1.04 12.92 -24.50
CA PHE A 162 -0.80 12.88 -23.05
C PHE A 162 0.59 13.42 -22.71
N LYS A 163 0.64 14.40 -21.82
CA LYS A 163 1.89 15.04 -21.38
C LYS A 163 2.28 14.59 -19.97
N ILE A 164 3.51 14.12 -19.83
CA ILE A 164 4.13 13.81 -18.54
C ILE A 164 5.09 14.95 -18.24
N ASP A 165 4.75 15.78 -17.26
CA ASP A 165 5.64 16.83 -16.77
C ASP A 165 6.58 16.21 -15.73
N LEU A 166 7.90 16.26 -15.97
CA LEU A 166 8.90 15.67 -15.10
C LEU A 166 9.28 16.68 -14.01
N GLY A 167 8.63 16.55 -12.87
CA GLY A 167 8.81 17.40 -11.70
C GLY A 167 10.08 17.07 -10.92
N THR A 168 10.27 17.70 -9.76
CA THR A 168 11.42 17.41 -8.90
C THR A 168 11.32 16.00 -8.33
N ILE A 169 12.35 15.17 -8.56
CA ILE A 169 12.38 13.79 -8.08
C ILE A 169 12.42 13.76 -6.56
N SER A 170 11.48 13.04 -5.96
CA SER A 170 11.50 12.71 -4.54
C SER A 170 11.81 11.24 -4.40
N THR A 171 13.04 10.87 -4.02
CA THR A 171 13.44 9.49 -3.77
C THR A 171 13.72 9.28 -2.28
N ASN A 172 13.35 8.14 -1.73
CA ASN A 172 13.60 7.80 -0.32
C ASN A 172 13.62 6.28 -0.13
N TYR A 173 14.15 5.84 1.01
CA TYR A 173 14.03 4.46 1.46
C TYR A 173 13.70 4.31 2.94
N THR A 174 13.23 3.10 3.29
CA THR A 174 12.84 2.71 4.65
C THR A 174 12.83 1.20 4.79
N PHE A 175 13.02 0.70 6.02
CA PHE A 175 12.74 -0.69 6.33
C PHE A 175 11.25 -0.87 6.67
N PRO A 176 10.57 -1.91 6.14
CA PRO A 176 9.18 -2.21 6.50
C PRO A 176 9.05 -2.79 7.92
N ILE A 177 10.13 -3.33 8.48
CA ILE A 177 10.20 -3.95 9.81
C ILE A 177 11.45 -3.47 10.53
N SER A 178 11.42 -3.41 11.86
CA SER A 178 12.55 -2.94 12.68
C SER A 178 13.38 -4.07 13.28
N LYS A 179 12.86 -5.30 13.31
CA LYS A 179 13.51 -6.42 13.97
C LYS A 179 13.17 -7.76 13.32
N ILE A 180 14.17 -8.64 13.26
CA ILE A 180 14.03 -10.05 12.90
C ILE A 180 14.71 -10.89 13.98
N ASP A 181 13.99 -11.87 14.52
CA ASP A 181 14.56 -12.88 15.41
C ASP A 181 15.10 -14.06 14.57
N ILE A 182 16.31 -14.52 14.90
CA ILE A 182 17.01 -15.61 14.19
C ILE A 182 17.26 -16.81 15.09
N LYS A 183 17.49 -17.98 14.49
CA LYS A 183 17.91 -19.17 15.24
C LYS A 183 19.38 -19.08 15.66
N GLY A 184 20.20 -18.41 14.84
CA GLY A 184 21.63 -18.24 15.04
C GLY A 184 22.48 -19.41 14.55
N VAL A 185 21.97 -20.18 13.59
CA VAL A 185 22.69 -21.35 13.05
C VAL A 185 23.52 -20.95 11.85
N LYS A 186 24.77 -21.42 11.77
CA LYS A 186 25.64 -21.14 10.62
C LYS A 186 24.97 -21.52 9.30
N GLY A 187 25.00 -20.60 8.34
CA GLY A 187 24.36 -20.75 7.03
C GLY A 187 22.87 -20.42 7.00
N GLU A 188 22.26 -20.02 8.13
CA GLU A 188 20.91 -19.45 8.15
C GLU A 188 20.84 -18.23 7.24
N VAL A 189 19.81 -18.19 6.39
CA VAL A 189 19.56 -17.08 5.46
C VAL A 189 18.38 -16.28 5.96
N ILE A 190 18.62 -15.01 6.25
CA ILE A 190 17.65 -14.03 6.68
C ILE A 190 17.29 -13.14 5.50
N ASN A 191 16.04 -13.26 5.04
CA ASN A 191 15.51 -12.44 3.97
C ASN A 191 14.86 -11.20 4.55
N PHE A 192 15.24 -10.02 4.06
CA PHE A 192 14.59 -8.76 4.42
C PHE A 192 14.45 -7.86 3.21
N LYS A 193 13.67 -6.79 3.35
CA LYS A 193 13.34 -5.88 2.26
C LYS A 193 13.69 -4.45 2.63
N VAL A 194 14.21 -3.69 1.68
CA VAL A 194 14.26 -2.21 1.74
C VAL A 194 13.24 -1.67 0.77
N ASN A 195 12.33 -0.83 1.26
CA ASN A 195 11.30 -0.20 0.44
C ASN A 195 11.79 1.12 -0.13
N PHE A 196 11.44 1.39 -1.38
CA PHE A 196 11.64 2.66 -2.09
C PHE A 196 10.28 3.20 -2.54
N PRO A 197 9.56 3.92 -1.64
CA PRO A 197 8.20 4.39 -1.89
C PRO A 197 8.00 5.14 -3.21
N ASN A 198 9.02 5.86 -3.69
CA ASN A 198 8.97 6.61 -4.94
C ASN A 198 9.86 6.05 -6.05
N GLY A 199 10.41 4.85 -5.88
CA GLY A 199 11.29 4.24 -6.88
C GLY A 199 12.78 4.44 -6.59
N PHE A 200 13.62 3.71 -7.32
CA PHE A 200 15.07 3.90 -7.33
C PHE A 200 15.67 3.64 -8.71
N PHE A 201 16.88 4.15 -8.92
CA PHE A 201 17.71 3.86 -10.09
C PHE A 201 18.77 2.82 -9.70
N PRO A 202 18.82 1.65 -10.36
CA PRO A 202 19.85 0.62 -10.13
C PRO A 202 21.27 1.18 -10.05
N SER A 203 21.66 1.97 -11.04
CA SER A 203 23.01 2.52 -11.17
C SER A 203 23.40 3.51 -10.07
N GLU A 204 22.40 4.10 -9.39
CA GLU A 204 22.62 4.94 -8.22
C GLU A 204 22.73 4.10 -6.96
N VAL A 205 21.87 3.08 -6.80
CA VAL A 205 21.87 2.19 -5.63
C VAL A 205 23.12 1.32 -5.58
N ASP A 206 23.60 0.80 -6.71
CA ASP A 206 24.84 -0.01 -6.81
C ASP A 206 26.08 0.72 -6.25
N LYS A 207 26.08 2.06 -6.32
CA LYS A 207 27.19 2.91 -5.87
C LYS A 207 26.93 3.52 -4.50
N LEU A 208 25.76 3.27 -3.92
CA LEU A 208 25.33 3.89 -2.68
C LEU A 208 25.80 3.04 -1.50
N GLU A 209 26.56 3.66 -0.61
CA GLU A 209 26.81 3.11 0.73
C GLU A 209 25.53 3.24 1.58
N MET A 210 24.56 2.36 1.31
CA MET A 210 23.21 2.43 1.88
C MET A 210 23.18 2.08 3.37
N PHE A 211 24.07 1.20 3.81
CA PHE A 211 24.03 0.63 5.15
C PHE A 211 25.24 1.06 5.98
N GLN A 212 24.95 1.49 7.20
CA GLN A 212 25.90 1.50 8.30
C GLN A 212 25.64 0.26 9.17
N PHE A 213 26.72 -0.46 9.48
CA PHE A 213 26.64 -1.73 10.19
C PHE A 213 27.17 -1.61 11.62
N LEU A 214 26.45 -2.24 12.56
CA LEU A 214 26.95 -2.58 13.89
C LEU A 214 26.86 -4.10 14.03
N ASN A 215 27.99 -4.78 13.90
CA ASN A 215 28.05 -6.23 13.83
C ASN A 215 28.26 -6.83 15.21
N GLY A 216 27.28 -7.59 15.70
CA GLY A 216 27.45 -8.50 16.82
C GLY A 216 27.77 -9.93 16.40
N PHE A 217 27.78 -10.20 15.09
CA PHE A 217 28.17 -11.48 14.49
C PHE A 217 28.55 -11.32 13.01
N ASP A 218 29.24 -12.32 12.46
CA ASP A 218 29.72 -12.38 11.09
C ASP A 218 28.64 -12.86 10.11
N TYR A 219 28.49 -12.12 9.01
CA TYR A 219 27.53 -12.43 7.95
C TYR A 219 28.00 -11.95 6.57
N GLU A 220 27.38 -12.52 5.54
CA GLU A 220 27.46 -12.06 4.15
C GLU A 220 26.11 -11.43 3.76
N LEU A 221 26.15 -10.30 3.04
CA LEU A 221 24.94 -9.61 2.57
C LEU A 221 24.93 -9.57 1.05
N THR A 222 23.86 -10.09 0.44
CA THR A 222 23.60 -10.01 -1.00
C THR A 222 22.17 -9.50 -1.25
N HIS A 223 21.81 -9.25 -2.50
CA HIS A 223 20.46 -8.89 -2.89
C HIS A 223 20.07 -9.54 -4.22
N ASP A 224 18.76 -9.69 -4.44
CA ASP A 224 18.20 -10.10 -5.73
C ASP A 224 18.55 -9.10 -6.85
N ASP A 225 18.50 -9.55 -8.11
CA ASP A 225 18.48 -8.64 -9.25
C ASP A 225 17.33 -7.63 -9.11
N TYR A 226 17.59 -6.36 -9.44
CA TYR A 226 16.60 -5.30 -9.27
C TYR A 226 15.32 -5.45 -10.11
N GLY A 227 15.30 -6.38 -11.07
CA GLY A 227 14.15 -6.66 -11.93
C GLY A 227 13.58 -5.41 -12.60
N THR A 228 12.26 -5.40 -12.83
CA THR A 228 11.50 -4.25 -13.35
C THR A 228 10.78 -3.46 -12.25
N ASN A 229 10.57 -4.05 -11.08
CA ASN A 229 9.88 -3.39 -9.98
C ASN A 229 10.85 -2.54 -9.16
N ARG A 230 10.81 -1.22 -9.35
CA ARG A 230 11.65 -0.25 -8.64
C ARG A 230 11.15 0.12 -7.24
N SER A 231 10.18 -0.60 -6.68
CA SER A 231 9.55 -0.21 -5.40
C SER A 231 10.26 -0.77 -4.17
N SER A 232 11.12 -1.77 -4.34
CA SER A 232 11.82 -2.42 -3.23
C SER A 232 12.99 -3.27 -3.72
N ILE A 233 13.93 -3.54 -2.82
CA ILE A 233 15.02 -4.51 -3.03
C ILE A 233 14.94 -5.57 -1.93
N ASN A 234 15.00 -6.84 -2.31
CA ASN A 234 15.12 -7.93 -1.35
C ASN A 234 16.60 -8.21 -1.10
N TYR A 235 16.97 -8.29 0.15
CA TYR A 235 18.31 -8.61 0.62
C TYR A 235 18.32 -9.95 1.32
N HIS A 236 19.46 -10.64 1.21
CA HIS A 236 19.74 -11.92 1.83
C HIS A 236 20.96 -11.78 2.71
N LEU A 237 20.76 -11.89 4.02
CA LEU A 237 21.85 -11.96 4.98
C LEU A 237 22.10 -13.41 5.36
N LYS A 238 23.28 -13.92 5.08
CA LYS A 238 23.67 -15.29 5.40
C LYS A 238 24.64 -15.29 6.57
N LEU A 239 24.27 -15.97 7.65
CA LEU A 239 25.09 -16.08 8.84
C LEU A 239 26.34 -16.94 8.56
N LEU A 240 27.54 -16.45 8.90
CA LEU A 240 28.80 -17.14 8.63
C LEU A 240 29.36 -17.92 9.82
N GLU A 241 28.86 -17.61 11.01
CA GLU A 241 29.22 -18.27 12.27
C GLU A 241 28.01 -18.90 12.95
N ASP A 242 28.27 -19.62 14.04
CA ASP A 242 27.24 -20.30 14.82
C ASP A 242 27.13 -19.64 16.21
N LEU A 243 25.95 -19.14 16.55
CA LEU A 243 25.68 -18.39 17.78
C LEU A 243 25.17 -19.33 18.87
N GLN A 244 26.03 -20.23 19.33
CA GLN A 244 25.65 -21.40 20.14
C GLN A 244 25.22 -21.07 21.58
N ASN A 245 25.61 -19.93 22.15
CA ASN A 245 25.27 -19.62 23.54
C ASN A 245 23.82 -19.11 23.65
N ASP A 246 22.95 -19.94 24.19
CA ASP A 246 21.53 -19.64 24.38
C ASP A 246 21.27 -18.63 25.51
N ASP A 247 22.23 -18.41 26.41
CA ASP A 247 22.12 -17.43 27.49
C ASP A 247 22.58 -16.02 27.10
N VAL A 248 23.12 -15.86 25.88
CA VAL A 248 23.63 -14.58 25.37
C VAL A 248 22.67 -13.99 24.35
N TYR A 249 22.41 -12.70 24.50
CA TYR A 249 21.71 -11.89 23.51
C TYR A 249 22.71 -11.44 22.44
N TYR A 250 22.50 -11.87 21.19
CA TYR A 250 23.30 -11.40 20.07
C TYR A 250 22.48 -10.46 19.21
N GLU A 251 23.10 -9.37 18.77
CA GLU A 251 22.45 -8.39 17.90
C GLU A 251 23.44 -7.83 16.89
N SER A 252 23.03 -7.85 15.62
CA SER A 252 23.60 -6.99 14.59
C SER A 252 22.54 -6.02 14.11
N SER A 253 22.94 -4.77 13.85
CA SER A 253 22.05 -3.72 13.37
C SER A 253 22.50 -3.19 12.02
N LEU A 254 21.55 -3.07 11.09
CA LEU A 254 21.71 -2.40 9.80
C LEU A 254 20.96 -1.07 9.88
N THR A 255 21.67 0.05 9.69
CA THR A 255 21.08 1.39 9.68
C THR A 255 21.14 1.97 8.27
N LEU A 256 20.00 2.44 7.75
CA LEU A 256 19.95 3.17 6.49
C LEU A 256 20.61 4.54 6.65
N VAL A 257 21.65 4.78 5.86
CA VAL A 257 22.39 6.05 5.84
C VAL A 257 21.50 7.13 5.22
N ASN A 258 21.58 8.37 5.72
CA ASN A 258 20.87 9.47 5.09
C ASN A 258 21.74 10.09 3.99
N THR A 259 21.26 10.11 2.75
CA THR A 259 22.00 10.70 1.62
C THR A 259 21.22 11.83 0.96
N ALA A 260 21.91 12.68 0.18
CA ALA A 260 21.27 13.80 -0.50
C ALA A 260 20.24 13.34 -1.55
N ILE A 261 20.50 12.22 -2.22
CA ILE A 261 19.64 11.68 -3.30
C ILE A 261 18.64 10.62 -2.79
N TYR A 262 18.96 9.91 -1.70
CA TYR A 262 18.08 8.96 -1.04
C TYR A 262 18.07 9.22 0.47
N PRO A 263 17.24 10.16 0.95
CA PRO A 263 17.02 10.32 2.38
C PRO A 263 16.38 9.07 3.01
N ALA A 264 16.90 8.69 4.18
CA ALA A 264 16.31 7.65 5.02
C ALA A 264 15.10 8.23 5.76
N THR A 265 13.93 7.59 5.62
CA THR A 265 12.66 8.07 6.22
C THR A 265 11.98 6.95 7.01
N GLY A 266 11.06 7.30 7.90
CA GLY A 266 10.32 6.33 8.69
C GLY A 266 11.24 5.47 9.56
N ASN A 267 11.08 4.15 9.45
CA ASN A 267 11.97 3.21 10.13
C ASN A 267 13.29 3.05 9.36
N LYS A 268 14.40 3.27 10.06
CA LYS A 268 15.75 3.34 9.48
C LYS A 268 16.69 2.27 10.00
N ILE A 269 16.30 1.54 11.04
CA ILE A 269 17.14 0.55 11.69
C ILE A 269 16.44 -0.81 11.58
N LEU A 270 17.20 -1.80 11.14
CA LEU A 270 16.81 -3.21 11.18
C LEU A 270 17.76 -3.92 12.14
N GLN A 271 17.20 -4.45 13.23
CA GLN A 271 17.90 -5.30 14.18
C GLN A 271 17.72 -6.76 13.79
N ILE A 272 18.81 -7.51 13.81
CA ILE A 272 18.82 -8.96 13.60
C ILE A 272 19.34 -9.57 14.90
N VAL A 273 18.46 -10.32 15.56
CA VAL A 273 18.63 -10.67 16.97
C VAL A 273 18.55 -12.17 17.15
N LYS A 274 19.55 -12.76 17.80
CA LYS A 274 19.35 -14.05 18.47
C LYS A 274 18.89 -13.77 19.90
N PRO A 275 17.62 -13.99 20.24
CA PRO A 275 17.15 -13.77 21.60
C PRO A 275 17.77 -14.79 22.55
N ILE A 276 17.86 -14.42 23.83
CA ILE A 276 18.20 -15.37 24.90
C ILE A 276 17.13 -16.46 24.92
N LYS A 277 17.57 -17.71 24.88
CA LYS A 277 16.73 -18.90 24.90
C LYS A 277 16.77 -19.52 26.29
N SER A 278 16.16 -18.84 27.24
CA SER A 278 15.96 -19.40 28.57
C SER A 278 14.88 -20.49 28.49
N ALA A 279 15.16 -21.68 29.03
CA ALA A 279 14.12 -22.68 29.25
C ALA A 279 13.10 -22.12 30.25
N ARG A 280 11.91 -21.76 29.77
CA ARG A 280 10.82 -21.29 30.62
C ARG A 280 9.81 -22.41 30.79
N ASP A 281 9.32 -22.60 32.01
CA ASP A 281 8.18 -23.48 32.24
C ASP A 281 6.92 -22.82 31.66
N VAL A 282 6.53 -23.24 30.45
CA VAL A 282 5.32 -22.75 29.78
C VAL A 282 4.06 -22.97 30.64
N LYS A 283 4.05 -23.97 31.53
CA LYS A 283 2.90 -24.21 32.41
C LYS A 283 2.71 -23.10 33.46
N ALA A 284 3.73 -22.29 33.74
CA ALA A 284 3.59 -21.12 34.59
C ALA A 284 2.57 -20.11 34.02
N ASN A 285 2.51 -20.00 32.68
CA ASN A 285 1.55 -19.19 31.92
C ASN A 285 1.13 -17.87 32.60
N PRO A 286 2.09 -16.99 32.96
CA PRO A 286 1.74 -15.73 33.63
C PRO A 286 0.86 -14.83 32.76
N ALA A 287 0.97 -14.90 31.42
CA ALA A 287 0.16 -14.10 30.51
C ALA A 287 -1.34 -14.30 30.72
N SER A 288 -1.78 -15.52 31.07
CA SER A 288 -3.19 -15.83 31.37
C SER A 288 -3.80 -15.03 32.52
N LYS A 289 -2.99 -14.35 33.34
CA LYS A 289 -3.46 -13.47 34.43
C LYS A 289 -3.83 -12.07 33.96
N PHE A 290 -3.56 -11.75 32.70
CA PHE A 290 -3.72 -10.42 32.13
C PHE A 290 -4.79 -10.38 31.04
N TYR A 291 -5.51 -11.46 30.77
CA TYR A 291 -6.62 -11.43 29.82
C TYR A 291 -7.71 -12.41 30.26
N ASP A 292 -8.95 -12.13 29.89
CA ASP A 292 -10.07 -13.05 30.04
C ASP A 292 -10.88 -13.05 28.75
N LEU A 293 -10.84 -14.17 28.04
CA LEU A 293 -11.47 -14.33 26.73
C LEU A 293 -13.00 -14.49 26.81
N THR A 294 -13.53 -14.70 28.02
CA THR A 294 -14.97 -14.71 28.27
C THR A 294 -15.51 -13.30 28.55
N ASN A 295 -14.63 -12.35 28.85
CA ASN A 295 -14.98 -10.98 29.20
C ASN A 295 -14.25 -9.98 28.29
N GLN A 296 -14.95 -9.53 27.25
CA GLN A 296 -14.45 -8.49 26.33
C GLN A 296 -14.10 -7.15 27.03
N PHE A 297 -14.57 -6.94 28.26
CA PHE A 297 -14.28 -5.76 29.08
C PHE A 297 -13.20 -6.01 30.15
N TYR A 298 -12.44 -7.10 30.05
CA TYR A 298 -11.35 -7.38 30.98
C TYR A 298 -10.27 -6.31 30.89
N LEU A 299 -9.98 -5.66 32.02
CA LEU A 299 -9.01 -4.59 32.12
C LEU A 299 -7.81 -5.05 32.93
N THR A 300 -6.62 -4.89 32.36
CA THR A 300 -5.37 -4.93 33.11
C THR A 300 -5.14 -3.58 33.75
N TYR A 301 -4.79 -3.57 35.03
CA TYR A 301 -4.41 -2.39 35.78
C TYR A 301 -2.89 -2.40 36.02
N GLY A 302 -2.27 -1.24 35.95
CA GLY A 302 -0.84 -1.10 36.24
C GLY A 302 -0.46 0.32 36.64
N GLU A 303 0.82 0.52 36.92
CA GLU A 303 1.40 1.84 37.15
C GLU A 303 2.59 2.05 36.23
N ASN A 304 2.73 3.26 35.68
CA ASN A 304 3.88 3.66 34.87
C ASN A 304 4.56 4.91 35.42
N TRP A 305 5.88 4.98 35.30
CA TRP A 305 6.66 6.16 35.67
C TRP A 305 6.64 7.17 34.52
N PHE A 306 6.08 8.35 34.74
CA PHE A 306 5.84 9.32 33.66
C PHE A 306 6.02 10.77 34.11
N ASP A 307 6.38 11.66 33.17
CA ASP A 307 6.47 13.10 33.42
C ASP A 307 5.07 13.73 33.59
N LYS A 308 4.80 14.21 34.80
CA LYS A 308 3.59 14.96 35.13
C LYS A 308 3.93 16.45 35.25
N SER A 309 3.92 17.13 34.10
CA SER A 309 4.11 18.58 34.02
C SER A 309 5.46 19.05 34.59
N GLY A 310 6.55 18.37 34.23
CA GLY A 310 7.91 18.71 34.64
C GLY A 310 8.41 17.94 35.86
N THR A 311 7.58 17.09 36.49
CA THR A 311 7.98 16.22 37.59
C THR A 311 7.59 14.77 37.28
N CYS A 312 8.55 13.86 37.30
CA CYS A 312 8.26 12.44 37.11
C CYS A 312 7.56 11.85 38.36
N ALA A 313 6.50 11.07 38.14
CA ALA A 313 5.77 10.37 39.19
C ALA A 313 5.16 9.06 38.64
N TRP A 314 4.89 8.11 39.54
CA TRP A 314 4.08 6.94 39.21
C TRP A 314 2.63 7.37 38.93
N GLN A 315 2.03 6.84 37.87
CA GLN A 315 0.64 7.06 37.50
C GLN A 315 -0.03 5.71 37.25
N ALA A 316 -1.24 5.53 37.79
CA ALA A 316 -2.04 4.35 37.48
C ALA A 316 -2.60 4.44 36.05
N PHE A 317 -2.73 3.28 35.41
CA PHE A 317 -3.42 3.11 34.13
C PHE A 317 -4.25 1.82 34.14
N ASN A 318 -5.21 1.76 33.23
CA ASN A 318 -5.97 0.56 32.91
C ASN A 318 -6.10 0.42 31.39
N ALA A 319 -5.97 -0.81 30.88
CA ALA A 319 -5.98 -1.08 29.44
C ALA A 319 -6.63 -2.44 29.12
N PHE A 320 -7.22 -2.54 27.93
CA PHE A 320 -7.61 -3.83 27.37
C PHE A 320 -6.37 -4.58 26.89
N THR A 321 -6.27 -5.83 27.29
CA THR A 321 -5.12 -6.71 27.03
C THR A 321 -5.59 -8.01 26.41
N PHE A 322 -4.77 -8.56 25.53
CA PHE A 322 -5.10 -9.75 24.73
C PHE A 322 -3.96 -10.76 24.79
N PRO A 323 -4.27 -12.05 24.60
CA PRO A 323 -3.23 -13.01 24.32
C PRO A 323 -2.51 -12.69 23.00
N VAL A 324 -1.21 -12.93 22.96
CA VAL A 324 -0.46 -12.93 21.69
C VAL A 324 -0.62 -14.30 21.04
N VAL A 325 -1.28 -14.36 19.89
CA VAL A 325 -1.44 -15.59 19.12
C VAL A 325 -0.12 -15.94 18.43
N VAL A 326 0.32 -17.19 18.58
CA VAL A 326 1.57 -17.71 18.00
C VAL A 326 1.32 -19.03 17.27
N THR A 327 2.30 -19.49 16.50
CA THR A 327 2.23 -20.81 15.88
C THR A 327 2.53 -21.92 16.90
N LYS A 328 2.08 -23.14 16.60
CA LYS A 328 2.33 -24.34 17.42
C LYS A 328 3.80 -24.58 17.74
N ASP A 329 4.68 -24.26 16.79
CA ASP A 329 6.12 -24.50 16.91
C ASP A 329 6.85 -23.43 17.75
N ASN A 330 6.14 -22.42 18.27
CA ASN A 330 6.73 -21.43 19.16
C ASN A 330 7.11 -22.10 20.50
N PRO A 331 8.33 -21.90 21.03
CA PRO A 331 8.77 -22.51 22.28
C PRO A 331 7.92 -22.15 23.50
N ASN A 332 7.17 -21.04 23.44
CA ASN A 332 6.27 -20.57 24.49
C ASN A 332 4.78 -20.83 24.18
N ALA A 333 4.46 -21.62 23.15
CA ALA A 333 3.08 -21.89 22.75
C ALA A 333 2.33 -22.73 23.80
N ILE A 334 1.14 -22.28 24.16
CA ILE A 334 0.15 -23.03 24.93
C ILE A 334 -1.09 -23.18 24.07
N LEU A 335 -1.58 -24.42 23.91
CA LEU A 335 -2.85 -24.69 23.25
C LEU A 335 -3.97 -24.04 24.07
N TYR A 336 -4.66 -23.08 23.44
CA TYR A 336 -5.82 -22.43 24.03
C TYR A 336 -7.12 -23.10 23.59
N SER A 337 -7.27 -23.37 22.30
CA SER A 337 -8.45 -24.01 21.74
C SER A 337 -8.08 -24.86 20.54
N ASP A 338 -8.59 -26.08 20.52
CA ASP A 338 -8.58 -27.01 19.38
C ASP A 338 -9.86 -26.87 18.51
N LYS A 339 -10.67 -25.84 18.80
CA LYS A 339 -12.02 -25.61 18.23
C LYS A 339 -12.95 -26.83 18.30
N GLY A 340 -12.68 -27.78 19.20
CA GLY A 340 -13.41 -29.04 19.28
C GLY A 340 -13.24 -29.94 18.06
N THR A 341 -12.19 -29.76 17.25
CA THR A 341 -11.89 -30.60 16.10
C THR A 341 -10.57 -31.35 16.28
N THR A 342 -10.34 -32.39 15.49
CA THR A 342 -9.05 -33.11 15.45
C THR A 342 -8.06 -32.50 14.46
N ASN A 343 -8.41 -31.39 13.81
CA ASN A 343 -7.59 -30.76 12.78
C ASN A 343 -6.59 -29.77 13.41
N PRO A 344 -5.29 -30.11 13.50
CA PRO A 344 -4.32 -29.25 14.19
C PRO A 344 -4.07 -27.89 13.51
N ASN A 345 -4.60 -27.67 12.31
CA ASN A 345 -4.45 -26.41 11.58
C ASN A 345 -5.44 -25.33 12.03
N ASP A 346 -6.52 -25.70 12.73
CA ASP A 346 -7.48 -24.73 13.24
C ASP A 346 -7.31 -24.40 14.73
N ASP A 347 -6.39 -25.11 15.39
CA ASP A 347 -5.87 -24.84 16.73
C ASP A 347 -5.42 -23.37 16.89
N ILE A 348 -5.68 -22.82 18.06
CA ILE A 348 -5.22 -21.50 18.47
C ILE A 348 -4.23 -21.68 19.62
N TYR A 349 -3.01 -21.19 19.43
CA TYR A 349 -1.97 -21.17 20.45
C TYR A 349 -1.70 -19.74 20.92
N HIS A 350 -1.55 -19.55 22.22
CA HIS A 350 -1.14 -18.28 22.82
C HIS A 350 0.28 -18.38 23.35
N ASP A 351 1.02 -17.27 23.35
CA ASP A 351 2.32 -17.16 24.02
C ASP A 351 2.11 -17.11 25.53
N ALA A 352 2.75 -18.02 26.27
CA ALA A 352 2.65 -18.13 27.73
C ALA A 352 3.12 -16.89 28.50
N PHE A 353 3.95 -16.04 27.87
CA PHE A 353 4.66 -14.94 28.55
C PHE A 353 4.40 -13.57 27.96
N LYS A 354 3.68 -13.46 26.83
CA LYS A 354 3.42 -12.18 26.16
C LYS A 354 1.95 -11.82 26.19
N ILE A 355 1.70 -10.51 26.28
CA ILE A 355 0.37 -9.92 26.10
C ILE A 355 0.42 -8.88 24.99
N GLY A 356 -0.69 -8.70 24.28
CA GLY A 356 -0.88 -7.63 23.32
C GLY A 356 -1.82 -6.57 23.89
N PHE A 357 -1.72 -5.36 23.33
CA PHE A 357 -2.71 -4.30 23.52
C PHE A 357 -3.33 -4.03 22.15
N ASN A 358 -4.56 -4.47 21.93
CA ASN A 358 -5.25 -4.36 20.65
C ASN A 358 -6.69 -3.89 20.87
N VAL A 359 -7.41 -3.55 19.81
CA VAL A 359 -8.84 -3.26 19.87
C VAL A 359 -9.66 -4.55 19.92
N VAL A 360 -10.60 -4.65 20.87
CA VAL A 360 -11.42 -5.87 21.10
C VAL A 360 -12.39 -6.13 19.95
N SER A 361 -12.94 -5.07 19.37
CA SER A 361 -13.75 -5.07 18.14
C SER A 361 -14.18 -3.63 17.78
N GLY A 362 -14.53 -3.40 16.51
CA GLY A 362 -15.04 -2.11 16.03
C GLY A 362 -13.96 -1.03 15.90
N THR A 363 -14.38 0.23 15.98
CA THR A 363 -13.46 1.38 15.95
C THR A 363 -13.01 1.76 17.36
N SER A 364 -13.33 1.05 18.43
CA SER A 364 -13.02 1.54 19.78
C SER A 364 -11.57 1.27 20.16
N THR A 365 -10.81 2.31 20.49
CA THR A 365 -9.43 2.18 20.99
C THR A 365 -9.31 2.69 22.43
N THR A 366 -8.30 2.20 23.13
CA THR A 366 -7.88 2.76 24.42
C THR A 366 -6.39 3.01 24.38
N ASN A 367 -5.96 4.13 24.97
CA ASN A 367 -4.56 4.48 25.08
C ASN A 367 -3.92 3.67 26.22
N SER A 368 -3.17 2.63 25.85
CA SER A 368 -2.65 1.61 26.78
C SER A 368 -1.71 2.12 27.87
N PHE A 369 -1.24 3.37 27.79
CA PHE A 369 -0.23 3.93 28.71
C PHE A 369 -0.60 5.29 29.28
N ASN A 370 -1.89 5.67 29.25
CA ASN A 370 -2.34 6.94 29.79
C ASN A 370 -1.54 8.13 29.20
N LEU A 371 -1.26 8.10 27.88
CA LEU A 371 -0.58 9.20 27.17
C LEU A 371 -1.56 10.37 26.97
N LYS A 372 -2.11 10.88 28.08
CA LYS A 372 -3.11 11.95 28.18
C LYS A 372 -2.63 13.25 27.53
N ARG A 373 -1.32 13.42 27.36
CA ARG A 373 -0.71 14.61 26.75
C ARG A 373 -0.91 14.71 25.22
N TRP A 374 -1.36 13.62 24.57
CA TRP A 374 -1.61 13.62 23.12
C TRP A 374 -3.09 13.52 22.73
N PHE A 375 -4.01 13.31 23.68
CA PHE A 375 -5.44 13.15 23.39
C PHE A 375 -6.30 13.83 24.44
N THR A 376 -7.32 14.55 23.98
CA THR A 376 -8.10 15.46 24.83
C THR A 376 -9.20 14.80 25.66
N ASN A 377 -9.43 13.48 25.56
CA ASN A 377 -10.32 12.69 26.43
C ASN A 377 -10.14 11.17 26.18
N GLU A 378 -10.61 10.33 27.12
CA GLU A 378 -10.82 8.90 26.89
C GLU A 378 -11.93 8.75 25.82
N SER A 379 -11.56 8.30 24.62
CA SER A 379 -12.50 8.10 23.52
C SER A 379 -12.49 6.65 23.10
N THR A 380 -13.65 5.99 23.18
CA THR A 380 -13.91 4.66 22.63
C THR A 380 -14.09 4.69 21.11
N ALA A 381 -13.46 5.63 20.39
CA ALA A 381 -13.56 5.76 18.93
C ALA A 381 -12.18 6.05 18.31
N ALA A 382 -11.80 5.27 17.31
CA ALA A 382 -10.48 5.22 16.66
C ALA A 382 -10.19 6.49 15.88
N ALA A 383 -11.25 7.13 15.38
CA ALA A 383 -11.17 8.43 14.74
C ALA A 383 -10.72 9.54 15.70
N ASN A 384 -10.97 9.36 17.01
CA ASN A 384 -10.76 10.38 18.05
C ASN A 384 -9.63 9.99 19.04
N SER A 385 -9.22 8.73 19.04
CA SER A 385 -8.07 8.18 19.76
C SER A 385 -7.49 7.07 18.88
N PRO A 386 -6.42 7.27 18.11
CA PRO A 386 -5.68 6.17 17.50
C PRO A 386 -4.91 5.45 18.61
N GLY A 387 -5.50 4.41 19.20
CA GLY A 387 -4.82 3.59 20.20
C GLY A 387 -3.57 2.94 19.61
N PHE A 388 -2.52 2.84 20.40
CA PHE A 388 -1.33 2.07 20.04
C PHE A 388 -1.66 0.59 20.06
N ASN A 389 -1.83 -0.01 18.88
CA ASN A 389 -1.94 -1.46 18.75
C ASN A 389 -0.54 -2.06 18.84
N ILE A 390 -0.17 -2.57 20.01
CA ILE A 390 1.07 -3.30 20.22
C ILE A 390 0.72 -4.78 20.17
N THR A 391 1.10 -5.43 19.08
CA THR A 391 0.84 -6.86 18.86
C THR A 391 1.66 -7.77 19.78
N SER A 392 2.67 -7.23 20.47
CA SER A 392 3.49 -7.96 21.45
C SER A 392 4.13 -7.00 22.46
N ALA A 393 3.78 -7.15 23.73
CA ALA A 393 4.47 -6.57 24.88
C ALA A 393 5.09 -7.72 25.71
N LEU A 394 6.34 -7.50 26.14
CA LEU A 394 7.14 -8.45 26.93
C LEU A 394 6.98 -8.19 28.43
#